data_AF-A0A4Y7T882-F1
#
_entry.id   AF-A0A4Y7T882-F1
#
_cell.length_a   1.000
_cell.length_b   1.000
_cell.length_c   1.000
_cell.angle_alpha   90.00
_cell.angle_beta   90.00
_cell.angle_gamma   90.00
#
_symmetry.space_group_name_H-M   'P 1'
#
loop_
_entity.id
_entity.type
_entity.pdbx_description
1 polymer ?
#
loop_
_entity_poly.entity_id
_entity_poly.type
_entity_poly.pdbx_seq_one_letter_code
_entity_poly.pdbx_strand_id
1 'polypeptide(L)'
;MRTWSTGALELPPIIDPQGGETPRDGPVVSKWEHLALSPELLRSLNKFGIGPPNKIQQRALPFLLRGSDIIAQAPPTQERIAAYVIPAIQVAVANMRASNRGPLVIMISTTVDQATQAQRMIRDLGGPIGVRSALGVGTTNASGDLSQELRLLQQNMPHIICGTPQKLHALFTSPGGLIGSEVRFLVLDEVDQLIARNLHDFVFSIVKLLPPPRSRPVPMGPPTPVGTNGPSFTSPFEPNNATLAPLQANGRRFSAVPASPVPSDTAGPGTPQPIERQTALFSNTVPQDVLNLATAINLREPVRVLVRRDGGNNNPEQAQTSRGLRQYYLYLAFTATGRSDPAALGAANPGGLGIIGSGRGVTNAEATQAREWKLDALADLFQDIEINQAIVHVGSMATLEAVVYKLATRGLETISVHAEMNPGTKLAALNKFKAPGPSVVARGPVIKVLVVYDVQVKSPEVTHVPLVVNYDLPKAVEEYSHRVTPAVAPNYARAGVVINFVTATGGDVEMLRSIECFYKIKCPEVPMSLRDIL
;
A
#
# COMPACT_ATOMS: atom_id res chain seq x y z
N MET A 1 26.67 40.87 9.35
CA MET A 1 26.66 40.44 7.94
C MET A 1 27.96 39.71 7.65
N ARG A 2 27.96 38.37 7.78
CA ARG A 2 29.00 37.42 7.33
C ARG A 2 28.61 36.03 7.83
N THR A 3 28.24 35.13 6.93
CA THR A 3 28.37 33.68 7.14
C THR A 3 28.64 33.03 5.78
N TRP A 4 29.54 32.05 5.83
CA TRP A 4 30.26 31.45 4.72
C TRP A 4 29.41 30.39 4.01
N SER A 5 29.44 30.35 2.68
CA SER A 5 28.91 29.26 1.86
C SER A 5 30.05 28.30 1.46
N THR A 6 29.95 27.04 1.89
CA THR A 6 30.78 25.93 1.39
C THR A 6 30.15 25.40 0.10
N GLY A 7 30.80 25.65 -1.04
CA GLY A 7 30.43 25.09 -2.33
C GLY A 7 30.83 23.62 -2.44
N ALA A 8 29.86 22.77 -2.74
CA ALA A 8 30.11 21.43 -3.27
C ALA A 8 30.30 21.56 -4.80
N LEU A 9 31.41 21.03 -5.30
CA LEU A 9 31.78 20.98 -6.71
C LEU A 9 30.80 20.08 -7.49
N GLU A 10 29.99 20.67 -8.36
CA GLU A 10 29.30 19.95 -9.44
C GLU A 10 30.32 19.64 -10.56
N LEU A 11 30.42 18.36 -10.94
CA LEU A 11 31.13 17.96 -12.15
C LEU A 11 30.27 18.29 -13.39
N PRO A 12 30.86 18.74 -14.51
CA PRO A 12 30.11 19.10 -15.69
C PRO A 12 29.51 17.86 -16.37
N PRO A 13 28.37 17.98 -17.07
CA PRO A 13 27.76 16.88 -17.79
C PRO A 13 28.62 16.46 -18.99
N ILE A 14 28.76 15.15 -19.19
CA ILE A 14 29.33 14.58 -20.41
C ILE A 14 28.29 14.74 -21.52
N ILE A 15 28.63 15.51 -22.55
CA ILE A 15 27.82 15.71 -23.75
C ILE A 15 28.20 14.62 -24.75
N ASP A 16 27.30 13.69 -25.04
CA ASP A 16 27.41 12.78 -26.18
C ASP A 16 26.96 13.51 -27.47
N PRO A 17 27.66 13.36 -28.61
CA PRO A 17 27.45 14.19 -29.81
C PRO A 17 26.27 13.75 -30.68
N GLN A 18 25.28 13.03 -30.15
CA GLN A 18 24.05 12.70 -30.86
C GLN A 18 22.85 12.90 -29.93
N GLY A 19 22.10 13.99 -30.17
CA GLY A 19 21.02 14.47 -29.31
C GLY A 19 19.81 13.55 -29.21
N GLY A 20 19.87 12.55 -28.34
CA GLY A 20 18.74 11.78 -27.85
C GLY A 20 18.83 11.57 -26.35
N GLU A 21 17.89 12.11 -25.59
CA GLU A 21 17.72 11.78 -24.18
C GLU A 21 17.40 10.28 -24.04
N THR A 22 18.29 9.50 -23.42
CA THR A 22 17.97 8.12 -23.04
C THR A 22 16.93 8.12 -21.91
N PRO A 23 15.78 7.43 -22.04
CA PRO A 23 14.82 7.31 -20.94
C PRO A 23 15.45 6.57 -19.75
N ARG A 24 15.40 7.19 -18.56
CA ARG A 24 15.89 6.60 -17.30
C ARG A 24 15.03 5.44 -16.75
N ASP A 25 13.92 5.12 -17.39
CA ASP A 25 12.99 4.07 -16.98
C ASP A 25 13.15 2.83 -17.88
N GLY A 26 13.46 1.69 -17.27
CA GLY A 26 13.50 0.39 -17.95
C GLY A 26 12.14 -0.04 -18.54
N PRO A 27 12.09 -1.19 -19.25
CA PRO A 27 10.88 -1.62 -19.94
C PRO A 27 9.66 -1.72 -19.01
N VAL A 28 8.59 -0.99 -19.35
CA VAL A 28 7.35 -0.93 -18.57
C VAL A 28 6.55 -2.21 -18.81
N VAL A 29 6.46 -3.06 -17.79
CA VAL A 29 5.64 -4.28 -17.82
C VAL A 29 4.16 -3.89 -17.73
N SER A 30 3.44 -3.92 -18.85
CA SER A 30 2.01 -3.60 -18.87
C SER A 30 1.09 -4.83 -18.82
N LYS A 31 1.65 -6.03 -19.01
CA LYS A 31 0.92 -7.30 -19.15
C LYS A 31 1.66 -8.44 -18.45
N TRP A 32 0.93 -9.45 -17.97
CA TRP A 32 1.53 -10.62 -17.29
C TRP A 32 2.38 -11.46 -18.23
N GLU A 33 2.04 -11.50 -19.51
CA GLU A 33 2.75 -12.22 -20.57
C GLU A 33 4.17 -11.68 -20.83
N HIS A 34 4.45 -10.44 -20.41
CA HIS A 34 5.79 -9.86 -20.54
C HIS A 34 6.75 -10.34 -19.43
N LEU A 35 6.24 -11.04 -18.42
CA LEU A 35 7.02 -11.60 -17.33
C LEU A 35 7.36 -13.06 -17.62
N ALA A 36 8.53 -13.51 -17.18
CA ALA A 36 9.00 -14.89 -17.32
C ALA A 36 8.30 -15.83 -16.31
N LEU A 37 6.98 -15.92 -16.38
CA LEU A 37 6.14 -16.78 -15.54
C LEU A 37 5.94 -18.15 -16.21
N SER A 38 5.73 -19.19 -15.41
CA SER A 38 5.37 -20.50 -15.95
C SER A 38 4.01 -20.43 -16.66
N PRO A 39 3.79 -21.22 -17.74
CA PRO A 39 2.52 -21.21 -18.46
C PRO A 39 1.31 -21.57 -17.58
N GLU A 40 1.52 -22.44 -16.59
CA GLU A 40 0.50 -22.84 -15.62
C GLU A 40 0.13 -21.70 -14.67
N LEU A 41 1.13 -20.98 -14.16
CA LEU A 41 0.92 -19.82 -13.29
C LEU A 41 0.23 -18.69 -14.05
N LEU A 42 0.65 -18.40 -15.29
CA LEU A 42 0.02 -17.40 -16.14
C LEU A 42 -1.47 -17.73 -16.39
N ARG A 43 -1.79 -19.00 -16.68
CA ARG A 43 -3.17 -19.45 -16.83
C ARG A 43 -3.97 -19.29 -15.54
N SER A 44 -3.37 -19.58 -14.39
CA SER A 44 -4.00 -19.42 -13.08
C SER A 44 -4.31 -17.96 -12.77
N LEU A 45 -3.36 -17.05 -13.03
CA LEU A 45 -3.54 -15.59 -12.89
C LEU A 45 -4.71 -15.08 -13.72
N ASN A 46 -4.78 -15.49 -14.99
CA ASN A 46 -5.86 -15.11 -15.90
C ASN A 46 -7.22 -15.66 -15.45
N LYS A 47 -7.27 -16.90 -14.94
CA LYS A 47 -8.50 -17.52 -14.42
C LYS A 47 -9.00 -16.85 -13.14
N PHE A 48 -8.09 -16.46 -12.25
CA PHE A 48 -8.43 -15.76 -11.02
C PHE A 48 -8.94 -14.33 -11.29
N GLY A 49 -8.57 -13.74 -12.43
CA GLY A 49 -9.02 -12.41 -12.82
C GLY A 49 -8.20 -11.29 -12.18
N ILE A 50 -6.90 -11.52 -11.92
CA ILE A 50 -6.01 -10.42 -11.52
C ILE A 50 -5.87 -9.46 -12.71
N GLY A 51 -6.23 -8.20 -12.52
CA GLY A 51 -6.04 -7.14 -13.51
C GLY A 51 -4.56 -6.99 -13.94
N PRO A 52 -4.26 -6.11 -14.89
CA PRO A 52 -2.88 -5.91 -15.34
C PRO A 52 -1.94 -5.52 -14.19
N PRO A 53 -0.62 -5.85 -14.27
CA PRO A 53 0.33 -5.56 -13.22
C PRO A 53 0.28 -4.10 -12.75
N ASN A 54 0.16 -3.87 -11.45
CA ASN A 54 0.15 -2.53 -10.88
C ASN A 54 1.58 -1.99 -10.65
N LYS A 55 1.75 -0.72 -10.26
CA LYS A 55 3.07 -0.08 -10.19
C LYS A 55 4.11 -0.80 -9.32
N ILE A 56 3.71 -1.38 -8.18
CA ILE A 56 4.65 -2.19 -7.38
C ILE A 56 5.02 -3.47 -8.11
N GLN A 57 4.06 -4.15 -8.73
CA GLN A 57 4.30 -5.37 -9.51
C GLN A 57 5.17 -5.10 -10.75
N GLN A 58 4.89 -4.04 -11.50
CA GLN A 58 5.66 -3.63 -12.67
C GLN A 58 7.13 -3.36 -12.33
N ARG A 59 7.38 -2.77 -11.16
CA ARG A 59 8.73 -2.43 -10.72
C ARG A 59 9.44 -3.58 -10.00
N ALA A 60 8.74 -4.42 -9.25
CA ALA A 60 9.35 -5.47 -8.44
C ALA A 60 9.49 -6.81 -9.19
N LEU A 61 8.46 -7.24 -9.93
CA LEU A 61 8.42 -8.58 -10.53
C LEU A 61 9.56 -8.86 -11.52
N PRO A 62 10.00 -7.92 -12.39
CA PRO A 62 11.10 -8.17 -13.29
C PRO A 62 12.42 -8.54 -12.59
N PHE A 63 12.64 -8.03 -11.37
CA PHE A 63 13.84 -8.35 -10.58
C PHE A 63 13.61 -9.61 -9.75
N LEU A 64 12.45 -9.74 -9.10
CA LEU A 64 12.12 -10.90 -8.29
C LEU A 64 12.13 -12.19 -9.09
N LEU A 65 11.54 -12.20 -10.29
CA LEU A 65 11.50 -13.39 -11.16
C LEU A 65 12.87 -13.75 -11.75
N ARG A 66 13.81 -12.79 -11.82
CA ARG A 66 15.22 -13.05 -12.17
C ARG A 66 16.07 -13.47 -10.96
N GLY A 67 15.47 -13.51 -9.77
CA GLY A 67 16.13 -13.94 -8.56
C GLY A 67 16.87 -12.83 -7.80
N SER A 68 16.76 -11.56 -8.18
CA SER A 68 17.41 -10.47 -7.44
C SER A 68 16.82 -10.28 -6.05
N ASP A 69 17.67 -9.97 -5.07
CA ASP A 69 17.22 -9.46 -3.78
C ASP A 69 16.64 -8.05 -3.94
N ILE A 70 15.60 -7.72 -3.19
CA ILE A 70 14.96 -6.40 -3.28
C ILE A 70 14.65 -5.80 -1.92
N ILE A 71 14.64 -4.47 -1.88
CA ILE A 71 13.97 -3.69 -0.83
C ILE A 71 12.91 -2.84 -1.52
N ALA A 72 11.65 -3.14 -1.25
CA ALA A 72 10.49 -2.47 -1.82
C ALA A 72 9.81 -1.58 -0.79
N GLN A 73 9.70 -0.29 -1.11
CA GLN A 73 8.84 0.64 -0.37
C GLN A 73 7.46 0.69 -1.03
N ALA A 74 6.45 0.16 -0.34
CA ALA A 74 5.08 0.09 -0.84
C ALA A 74 4.03 0.03 0.30
N PRO A 75 2.85 0.65 0.10
CA PRO A 75 1.76 0.62 1.08
C PRO A 75 1.20 -0.80 1.28
N PRO A 76 0.55 -1.08 2.44
CA PRO A 76 0.01 -2.39 2.78
C PRO A 76 -1.28 -2.70 2.05
N THR A 77 -1.16 -2.95 0.74
CA THR A 77 -2.29 -3.26 -0.13
C THR A 77 -2.24 -4.71 -0.63
N GLN A 78 -3.38 -5.23 -1.08
CA GLN A 78 -3.47 -6.57 -1.66
C GLN A 78 -2.54 -6.74 -2.87
N GLU A 79 -2.28 -5.67 -3.62
CA GLU A 79 -1.37 -5.72 -4.75
C GLU A 79 0.10 -5.83 -4.34
N ARG A 80 0.49 -5.29 -3.18
CA ARG A 80 1.80 -5.57 -2.56
C ARG A 80 1.92 -7.05 -2.23
N ILE A 81 0.85 -7.65 -1.69
CA ILE A 81 0.78 -9.09 -1.42
C ILE A 81 1.01 -9.90 -2.70
N ALA A 82 0.30 -9.56 -3.77
CA ALA A 82 0.49 -10.21 -5.07
C ALA A 82 1.91 -10.04 -5.62
N ALA A 83 2.58 -8.90 -5.38
CA ALA A 83 3.94 -8.64 -5.85
C ALA A 83 4.98 -9.63 -5.28
N TYR A 84 4.75 -10.20 -4.09
CA TYR A 84 5.62 -11.23 -3.52
C TYR A 84 5.04 -12.65 -3.58
N VAL A 85 3.71 -12.82 -3.64
CA VAL A 85 3.07 -14.15 -3.77
C VAL A 85 3.34 -14.76 -5.15
N ILE A 86 3.26 -13.96 -6.22
CA ILE A 86 3.50 -14.45 -7.58
C ILE A 86 4.91 -15.05 -7.75
N PRO A 87 6.01 -14.37 -7.38
CA PRO A 87 7.34 -14.96 -7.45
C PRO A 87 7.52 -16.12 -6.47
N ALA A 88 6.85 -16.13 -5.31
CA ALA A 88 6.85 -17.27 -4.40
C ALA A 88 6.25 -18.53 -5.04
N ILE A 89 5.11 -18.41 -5.72
CA ILE A 89 4.49 -19.51 -6.47
C ILE A 89 5.40 -19.96 -7.62
N GLN A 90 6.01 -19.02 -8.35
CA GLN A 90 6.96 -19.34 -9.43
C GLN A 90 8.14 -20.18 -8.90
N VAL A 91 8.75 -19.78 -7.79
CA VAL A 91 9.86 -20.52 -7.15
C VAL A 91 9.39 -21.91 -6.72
N ALA A 92 8.20 -22.02 -6.14
CA ALA A 92 7.62 -23.30 -5.73
C ALA A 92 7.38 -24.23 -6.93
N VAL A 93 6.75 -23.74 -8.01
CA VAL A 93 6.49 -24.54 -9.22
C VAL A 93 7.79 -25.00 -9.87
N ALA A 94 8.81 -24.14 -9.93
CA ALA A 94 10.10 -24.48 -10.55
C ALA A 94 10.91 -25.51 -9.75
N ASN A 95 10.63 -25.69 -8.44
CA ASN A 95 11.45 -26.51 -7.54
C ASN A 95 10.66 -27.57 -6.78
N MET A 96 9.35 -27.69 -7.00
CA MET A 96 8.55 -28.73 -6.35
C MET A 96 8.98 -30.11 -6.87
N ARG A 97 9.53 -30.93 -5.98
CA ARG A 97 9.87 -32.33 -6.26
C ARG A 97 8.84 -33.24 -5.61
N ALA A 98 8.85 -34.51 -5.99
CA ALA A 98 7.97 -35.53 -5.41
C ALA A 98 8.15 -35.69 -3.89
N SER A 99 9.34 -35.36 -3.35
CA SER A 99 9.61 -35.37 -1.92
C SER A 99 10.47 -34.17 -1.53
N ASN A 100 9.85 -33.14 -0.96
CA ASN A 100 10.54 -32.00 -0.38
C ASN A 100 10.79 -32.27 1.10
N ARG A 101 12.02 -32.00 1.57
CA ARG A 101 12.40 -32.17 2.98
C ARG A 101 11.97 -30.99 3.86
N GLY A 102 11.64 -29.86 3.24
CA GLY A 102 11.25 -28.62 3.90
C GLY A 102 10.52 -27.69 2.93
N PRO A 103 10.03 -26.54 3.42
CA PRO A 103 9.44 -25.52 2.58
C PRO A 103 10.48 -24.88 1.64
N LEU A 104 10.03 -24.49 0.46
CA LEU A 104 10.84 -23.81 -0.56
C LEU A 104 10.81 -22.29 -0.37
N VAL A 105 9.72 -21.77 0.18
CA VAL A 105 9.50 -20.34 0.42
C VAL A 105 8.99 -20.11 1.84
N ILE A 106 9.56 -19.10 2.52
CA ILE A 106 9.07 -18.59 3.80
C ILE A 106 8.61 -17.15 3.61
N MET A 107 7.44 -16.83 4.14
CA MET A 107 6.87 -15.48 4.13
C MET A 107 6.50 -15.06 5.55
N ILE A 108 7.22 -14.06 6.07
CA ILE A 108 7.00 -13.54 7.42
C ILE A 108 6.22 -12.25 7.30
N SER A 109 5.00 -12.23 7.85
CA SER A 109 4.14 -11.04 7.89
C SER A 109 3.90 -10.61 9.34
N THR A 110 3.95 -9.32 9.62
CA THR A 110 3.81 -8.80 10.99
C THR A 110 2.45 -9.12 11.62
N THR A 111 1.38 -9.18 10.82
CA THR A 111 0.02 -9.41 11.29
C THR A 111 -0.55 -10.76 10.81
N VAL A 112 -1.46 -11.32 11.60
CA VAL A 112 -2.19 -12.55 11.25
C VAL A 112 -3.06 -12.34 10.01
N ASP A 113 -3.69 -11.17 9.88
CA ASP A 113 -4.55 -10.84 8.73
C ASP A 113 -3.76 -10.86 7.42
N GLN A 114 -2.57 -10.25 7.39
CA GLN A 114 -1.72 -10.25 6.19
C GLN A 114 -1.19 -11.64 5.85
N ALA A 115 -0.76 -12.42 6.85
CA ALA A 115 -0.33 -13.80 6.64
C ALA A 115 -1.48 -14.64 6.03
N THR A 116 -2.71 -14.45 6.54
CA THR A 116 -3.91 -15.13 6.06
C THR A 116 -4.26 -14.71 4.63
N GLN A 117 -4.18 -13.41 4.31
CA GLN A 117 -4.41 -12.91 2.95
C GLN A 117 -3.39 -13.48 1.95
N ALA A 118 -2.10 -13.52 2.33
CA ALA A 118 -1.06 -14.13 1.51
C ALA A 118 -1.33 -15.63 1.30
N GLN A 119 -1.63 -16.38 2.37
CA GLN A 119 -1.94 -17.81 2.28
C GLN A 119 -3.13 -18.10 1.36
N ARG A 120 -4.20 -17.31 1.49
CA ARG A 120 -5.40 -17.44 0.65
C ARG A 120 -5.05 -17.21 -0.81
N MET A 121 -4.30 -16.15 -1.11
CA MET A 121 -3.86 -15.87 -2.48
C MET A 121 -2.98 -16.99 -3.05
N ILE A 122 -2.09 -17.57 -2.23
CA ILE A 122 -1.28 -18.73 -2.63
C ILE A 122 -2.17 -19.94 -2.92
N ARG A 123 -3.18 -20.20 -2.11
CA ARG A 123 -4.10 -21.34 -2.32
C ARG A 123 -4.91 -21.15 -3.60
N ASP A 124 -5.43 -19.94 -3.83
CA ASP A 124 -6.31 -19.66 -4.95
C ASP A 124 -5.53 -19.63 -6.29
N LEU A 125 -4.30 -19.11 -6.31
CA LEU A 125 -3.45 -19.06 -7.50
C LEU A 125 -2.57 -20.31 -7.70
N GLY A 126 -1.97 -20.81 -6.63
CA GLY A 126 -1.00 -21.90 -6.65
C GLY A 126 -1.62 -23.29 -6.47
N GLY A 127 -2.73 -23.39 -5.73
CA GLY A 127 -3.41 -24.66 -5.47
C GLY A 127 -3.81 -25.42 -6.75
N PRO A 128 -4.44 -24.76 -7.76
CA PRO A 128 -4.79 -25.40 -9.03
C PRO A 128 -3.61 -25.96 -9.84
N ILE A 129 -2.38 -25.52 -9.53
CA ILE A 129 -1.13 -25.94 -10.19
C ILE A 129 -0.24 -26.76 -9.26
N GLY A 130 -0.80 -27.32 -8.19
CA GLY A 130 -0.12 -28.27 -7.29
C GLY A 130 0.70 -27.63 -6.17
N VAL A 131 0.68 -26.30 -6.00
CA VAL A 131 1.39 -25.64 -4.90
C VAL A 131 0.63 -25.80 -3.59
N ARG A 132 1.29 -26.40 -2.59
CA ARG A 132 0.78 -26.55 -1.23
C ARG A 132 1.28 -25.41 -0.35
N SER A 133 0.39 -24.83 0.46
CA SER A 133 0.75 -23.81 1.43
C SER A 133 0.24 -24.12 2.83
N ALA A 134 0.93 -23.58 3.83
CA ALA A 134 0.54 -23.64 5.23
C ALA A 134 0.62 -22.26 5.89
N LEU A 135 -0.17 -22.07 6.94
CA LEU A 135 -0.26 -20.84 7.73
C LEU A 135 0.22 -21.10 9.16
N GLY A 136 1.33 -20.48 9.57
CA GLY A 136 1.84 -20.51 10.94
C GLY A 136 1.42 -19.26 11.69
N VAL A 137 0.25 -19.28 12.33
CA VAL A 137 -0.25 -18.18 13.18
C VAL A 137 -0.71 -18.69 14.56
N GLY A 138 -0.98 -17.78 15.50
CA GLY A 138 -1.47 -18.12 16.84
C GLY A 138 -0.39 -18.14 17.93
N THR A 139 -0.80 -18.36 19.17
CA THR A 139 0.09 -18.35 20.35
C THR A 139 0.87 -19.67 20.48
N THR A 140 2.02 -19.63 21.14
CA THR A 140 2.90 -20.80 21.35
C THR A 140 2.71 -21.45 22.73
N ASN A 141 1.66 -21.08 23.48
CA ASN A 141 1.56 -21.34 24.91
C ASN A 141 1.17 -22.78 25.30
N ALA A 142 0.85 -23.64 24.34
CA ALA A 142 0.59 -25.06 24.57
C ALA A 142 1.61 -25.90 23.80
N SER A 143 2.60 -26.46 24.50
CA SER A 143 3.66 -27.31 23.94
C SER A 143 3.13 -28.56 23.21
N GLY A 144 1.93 -29.03 23.60
CA GLY A 144 1.21 -30.11 22.91
C GLY A 144 0.73 -29.73 21.51
N ASP A 145 0.21 -28.51 21.34
CA ASP A 145 -0.39 -28.05 20.08
C ASP A 145 0.69 -27.87 18.99
N LEU A 146 1.86 -27.32 19.35
CA LEU A 146 2.96 -27.12 18.40
C LEU A 146 3.51 -28.45 17.86
N SER A 147 3.68 -29.44 18.73
CA SER A 147 4.21 -30.77 18.35
C SER A 147 3.25 -31.50 17.40
N GLN A 148 1.94 -31.36 17.62
CA GLN A 148 0.92 -31.92 16.73
C GLN A 148 0.91 -31.19 15.38
N GLU A 149 0.97 -29.87 15.38
CA GLU A 149 1.03 -29.06 14.16
C GLU A 149 2.26 -29.39 13.32
N LEU A 150 3.44 -29.51 13.94
CA LEU A 150 4.66 -29.93 13.26
C LEU A 150 4.53 -31.29 12.59
N ARG A 151 3.92 -32.26 13.30
CA ARG A 151 3.67 -33.59 12.73
C ARG A 151 2.78 -33.52 11.49
N LEU A 152 1.73 -32.71 11.52
CA LEU A 152 0.83 -32.50 10.37
C LEU A 152 1.58 -31.83 9.20
N LEU A 153 2.39 -30.81 9.48
CA LEU A 153 3.21 -30.15 8.47
C LEU A 153 4.26 -31.08 7.87
N GLN A 154 4.86 -31.97 8.66
CA GLN A 154 5.83 -32.95 8.18
C GLN A 154 5.20 -34.06 7.33
N GLN A 155 3.99 -34.51 7.70
CA GLN A 155 3.22 -35.48 6.91
C GLN A 155 2.79 -34.91 5.56
N ASN A 156 2.47 -33.62 5.51
CA ASN A 156 2.09 -32.93 4.29
C ASN A 156 2.91 -31.65 4.09
N MET A 157 4.19 -31.84 3.73
CA MET A 157 5.16 -30.75 3.61
C MET A 157 4.66 -29.65 2.67
N PRO A 158 4.43 -28.42 3.16
CA PRO A 158 4.04 -27.30 2.31
C PRO A 158 5.23 -26.85 1.46
N HIS A 159 4.94 -26.38 0.24
CA HIS A 159 5.95 -25.73 -0.59
C HIS A 159 6.22 -24.30 -0.12
N ILE A 160 5.16 -23.62 0.34
CA ILE A 160 5.22 -22.24 0.82
C ILE A 160 4.63 -22.18 2.23
N ILE A 161 5.37 -21.66 3.19
CA ILE A 161 4.84 -21.38 4.52
C ILE A 161 4.82 -19.88 4.76
N CYS A 162 3.68 -19.39 5.25
CA CYS A 162 3.49 -17.98 5.61
C CYS A 162 2.98 -17.88 7.04
N GLY A 163 3.27 -16.80 7.74
CA GLY A 163 2.92 -16.71 9.15
C GLY A 163 3.50 -15.51 9.88
N THR A 164 3.21 -15.44 11.17
CA THR A 164 3.75 -14.40 12.06
C THR A 164 5.15 -14.78 12.56
N PRO A 165 6.01 -13.81 12.89
CA PRO A 165 7.40 -14.07 13.26
C PRO A 165 7.55 -15.08 14.41
N GLN A 166 6.77 -14.91 15.48
CA GLN A 166 6.84 -15.77 16.67
C GLN A 166 6.46 -17.22 16.38
N LYS A 167 5.36 -17.42 15.63
CA LYS A 167 4.87 -18.77 15.35
C LYS A 167 5.78 -19.50 14.35
N LEU A 168 6.23 -18.82 13.30
CA LEU A 168 7.21 -19.38 12.38
C LEU A 168 8.52 -19.70 13.10
N HIS A 169 9.00 -18.82 13.98
CA HIS A 169 10.17 -19.10 14.79
C HIS A 169 10.00 -20.41 15.57
N ALA A 170 8.90 -20.57 16.29
CA ALA A 170 8.61 -21.80 17.02
C ALA A 170 8.56 -23.04 16.11
N LEU A 171 7.99 -22.95 14.91
CA LEU A 171 7.93 -24.05 13.95
C LEU A 171 9.30 -24.47 13.40
N PHE A 172 10.27 -23.56 13.30
CA PHE A 172 11.60 -23.86 12.77
C PHE A 172 12.63 -24.19 13.86
N THR A 173 12.55 -23.57 15.05
CA THR A 173 13.58 -23.69 16.08
C THR A 173 13.27 -24.72 17.16
N SER A 174 12.03 -25.21 17.25
CA SER A 174 11.66 -26.24 18.23
C SER A 174 12.29 -27.61 17.91
N PRO A 175 12.43 -28.50 18.90
CA PRO A 175 12.92 -29.85 18.66
C PRO A 175 12.06 -30.58 17.62
N GLY A 176 12.70 -31.08 16.55
CA GLY A 176 11.97 -31.67 15.43
C GLY A 176 11.24 -30.65 14.55
N GLY A 177 11.64 -29.39 14.58
CA GLY A 177 11.10 -28.32 13.74
C GLY A 177 11.30 -28.54 12.24
N LEU A 178 10.74 -27.64 11.45
CA LEU A 178 10.82 -27.67 9.99
C LEU A 178 12.26 -27.44 9.50
N ILE A 179 12.63 -28.14 8.43
CA ILE A 179 13.96 -28.03 7.83
C ILE A 179 14.05 -26.78 6.96
N GLY A 180 14.88 -25.81 7.34
CA GLY A 180 15.10 -24.57 6.60
C GLY A 180 16.05 -24.67 5.39
N SER A 181 16.82 -25.77 5.25
CA SER A 181 17.88 -25.89 4.25
C SER A 181 17.41 -25.93 2.78
N GLU A 182 16.11 -26.12 2.54
CA GLU A 182 15.51 -26.10 1.20
C GLU A 182 14.95 -24.72 0.80
N VAL A 183 15.02 -23.73 1.69
CA VAL A 183 14.41 -22.42 1.43
C VAL A 183 15.22 -21.65 0.39
N ARG A 184 14.56 -21.35 -0.72
CA ARG A 184 15.11 -20.65 -1.89
C ARG A 184 14.67 -19.19 -1.93
N PHE A 185 13.55 -18.85 -1.30
CA PHE A 185 13.03 -17.49 -1.26
C PHE A 185 12.47 -17.13 0.13
N LEU A 186 12.94 -16.01 0.68
CA LEU A 186 12.48 -15.43 1.93
C LEU A 186 11.80 -14.08 1.67
N VAL A 187 10.59 -13.90 2.17
CA VAL A 187 9.85 -12.63 2.11
C VAL A 187 9.66 -12.12 3.54
N LEU A 188 10.03 -10.86 3.80
CA LEU A 188 9.64 -10.13 5.00
C LEU A 188 8.67 -9.02 4.61
N ASP A 189 7.44 -9.06 5.11
CA ASP A 189 6.41 -8.06 4.87
C ASP A 189 6.20 -7.18 6.11
N GLU A 190 6.00 -5.88 5.88
CA GLU A 190 5.94 -4.82 6.90
C GLU A 190 7.16 -4.77 7.82
N VAL A 191 8.35 -4.69 7.23
CA VAL A 191 9.61 -4.69 7.99
C VAL A 191 9.70 -3.53 9.00
N ASP A 192 9.20 -2.35 8.66
CA ASP A 192 9.10 -1.24 9.60
C ASP A 192 8.26 -1.58 10.85
N GLN A 193 7.14 -2.29 10.67
CA GLN A 193 6.32 -2.77 11.79
C GLN A 193 6.96 -3.94 12.55
N LEU A 194 7.69 -4.83 11.86
CA LEU A 194 8.48 -5.89 12.53
C LEU A 194 9.49 -5.29 13.51
N ILE A 195 10.16 -4.22 13.09
CA ILE A 195 11.14 -3.51 13.93
C ILE A 195 10.43 -2.77 15.05
N ALA A 196 9.38 -1.99 14.74
CA ALA A 196 8.64 -1.20 15.73
C ALA A 196 8.02 -2.06 16.86
N ARG A 197 7.68 -3.32 16.55
CA ARG A 197 7.14 -4.29 17.52
C ARG A 197 8.19 -5.19 18.16
N ASN A 198 9.47 -4.96 17.91
CA ASN A 198 10.59 -5.78 18.39
C ASN A 198 10.45 -7.27 18.03
N LEU A 199 9.95 -7.58 16.82
CA LEU A 199 9.76 -8.95 16.34
C LEU A 199 10.91 -9.43 15.44
N HIS A 200 11.91 -8.58 15.20
CA HIS A 200 13.02 -8.87 14.29
C HIS A 200 13.99 -9.94 14.82
N ASP A 201 14.09 -10.13 16.15
CA ASP A 201 14.90 -11.20 16.74
C ASP A 201 14.45 -12.60 16.30
N PHE A 202 13.14 -12.80 16.19
CA PHE A 202 12.57 -14.05 15.67
C PHE A 202 13.03 -14.31 14.22
N VAL A 203 13.10 -13.25 13.41
CA VAL A 203 13.59 -13.34 12.03
C VAL A 203 15.06 -13.72 12.00
N PHE A 204 15.91 -13.10 12.83
CA PHE A 204 17.33 -13.44 12.90
C PHE A 204 17.57 -14.90 13.27
N SER A 205 16.80 -15.43 14.22
CA SER A 205 16.86 -16.84 14.60
C SER A 205 16.44 -17.78 13.46
N ILE A 206 15.40 -17.44 12.69
CA ILE A 206 14.98 -18.23 11.52
C ILE A 206 16.06 -18.19 10.44
N VAL A 207 16.59 -16.99 10.11
CA VAL A 207 17.58 -16.79 9.02
C VAL A 207 18.84 -17.62 9.23
N LYS A 208 19.27 -17.84 10.47
CA LYS A 208 20.41 -18.72 10.81
C LYS A 208 20.23 -20.19 10.38
N LEU A 209 18.98 -20.63 10.18
CA LEU A 209 18.63 -21.98 9.73
C LEU A 209 18.48 -22.09 8.21
N LEU A 210 18.58 -20.97 7.49
CA LEU A 210 18.34 -20.90 6.04
C LEU A 210 19.67 -20.96 5.27
N PRO A 211 19.62 -21.32 3.97
CA PRO A 211 20.80 -21.27 3.11
C PRO A 211 21.38 -19.85 3.00
N PRO A 212 22.69 -19.73 2.66
CA PRO A 212 23.34 -18.44 2.54
C PRO A 212 22.71 -17.58 1.44
N PRO A 213 22.82 -16.24 1.54
CA PRO A 213 22.40 -15.34 0.48
C PRO A 213 23.19 -15.61 -0.81
N ARG A 214 22.54 -15.39 -1.96
CA ARG A 214 23.15 -15.57 -3.28
C ARG A 214 24.45 -14.77 -3.46
N SER A 215 25.47 -15.41 -4.01
CA SER A 215 26.82 -14.86 -4.12
C SER A 215 27.10 -14.04 -5.39
N ARG A 216 26.33 -14.23 -6.47
CA ARG A 216 26.59 -13.58 -7.79
C ARG A 216 25.50 -12.54 -8.17
N PRO A 217 25.88 -11.31 -8.57
CA PRO A 217 24.97 -10.34 -9.17
C PRO A 217 24.38 -10.85 -10.48
N VAL A 218 23.08 -10.67 -10.69
CA VAL A 218 22.44 -10.95 -11.99
C VAL A 218 22.84 -9.83 -12.95
N PRO A 219 23.36 -10.11 -14.17
CA PRO A 219 23.72 -9.07 -15.13
C PRO A 219 22.52 -8.16 -15.42
N MET A 220 22.69 -6.87 -15.17
CA MET A 220 21.74 -5.80 -15.54
C MET A 220 22.11 -5.28 -16.93
N GLY A 221 21.69 -5.99 -17.98
CA GLY A 221 21.84 -5.54 -19.36
C GLY A 221 20.62 -5.92 -20.21
N PRO A 222 20.30 -5.15 -21.27
CA PRO A 222 19.41 -5.66 -22.31
C PRO A 222 20.02 -6.92 -22.93
N PRO A 223 19.23 -7.82 -23.54
CA PRO A 223 19.81 -8.91 -24.31
C PRO A 223 20.67 -8.28 -25.41
N THR A 224 21.98 -8.37 -25.25
CA THR A 224 22.90 -8.07 -26.35
C THR A 224 22.48 -8.95 -27.52
N PRO A 225 22.29 -8.42 -28.73
CA PRO A 225 22.10 -9.28 -29.88
C PRO A 225 23.27 -10.25 -29.89
N VAL A 226 22.97 -11.54 -30.00
CA VAL A 226 23.95 -12.59 -30.16
C VAL A 226 24.86 -12.14 -31.29
N GLY A 227 26.08 -11.72 -30.92
CA GLY A 227 27.14 -11.49 -31.90
C GLY A 227 27.27 -12.81 -32.64
N THR A 228 26.89 -12.80 -33.91
CA THR A 228 27.22 -13.89 -34.81
C THR A 228 28.72 -14.07 -34.69
N ASN A 229 29.13 -15.20 -34.10
CA ASN A 229 30.45 -15.78 -34.34
C ASN A 229 30.51 -16.05 -35.85
N GLY A 230 30.77 -15.00 -36.62
CA GLY A 230 31.29 -15.12 -37.96
C GLY A 230 32.68 -15.73 -37.81
N PRO A 231 33.01 -16.80 -38.55
CA PRO A 231 34.38 -17.27 -38.56
C PRO A 231 35.24 -16.12 -39.08
N SER A 232 36.34 -15.88 -38.39
CA SER A 232 37.41 -14.98 -38.78
C SER A 232 37.75 -15.15 -40.26
N PHE A 233 37.47 -14.13 -41.06
CA PHE A 233 38.00 -14.00 -42.42
C PHE A 233 39.50 -13.73 -42.31
N THR A 234 40.31 -14.79 -42.42
CA THR A 234 41.70 -14.69 -42.86
C THR A 234 41.69 -14.66 -44.38
N SER A 235 42.11 -13.56 -44.98
CA SER A 235 42.31 -13.44 -46.43
C SER A 235 43.30 -14.49 -46.93
N PRO A 236 43.02 -15.21 -48.03
CA PRO A 236 44.03 -16.00 -48.72
C PRO A 236 44.34 -15.38 -50.09
N PHE A 237 45.37 -14.54 -50.13
CA PHE A 237 46.22 -14.46 -51.33
C PHE A 237 47.34 -15.47 -51.11
N GLU A 238 47.19 -16.68 -51.66
CA GLU A 238 48.28 -17.41 -52.30
C GLU A 238 47.73 -18.63 -53.06
N PRO A 239 48.31 -18.97 -54.23
CA PRO A 239 47.77 -19.98 -55.11
C PRO A 239 48.47 -21.33 -54.84
N ASN A 240 47.70 -22.39 -54.60
CA ASN A 240 47.88 -23.61 -55.38
C ASN A 240 46.90 -24.73 -55.00
N ASN A 241 46.51 -25.38 -56.08
CA ASN A 241 46.14 -26.78 -56.20
C ASN A 241 44.66 -27.15 -56.06
N ALA A 242 44.21 -27.77 -57.16
CA ALA A 242 42.88 -28.23 -57.46
C ALA A 242 42.53 -29.51 -56.69
N THR A 243 41.23 -29.75 -56.45
CA THR A 243 40.48 -30.86 -57.09
C THR A 243 39.01 -30.92 -56.60
N LEU A 244 38.11 -30.75 -57.57
CA LEU A 244 36.94 -31.60 -57.93
C LEU A 244 35.79 -31.90 -56.93
N ALA A 245 34.58 -31.74 -57.49
CA ALA A 245 33.18 -31.83 -57.01
C ALA A 245 32.69 -33.28 -56.65
N PRO A 246 31.38 -33.64 -56.52
CA PRO A 246 30.13 -32.87 -56.68
C PRO A 246 28.94 -33.17 -55.71
N LEU A 247 27.89 -32.37 -55.97
CA LEU A 247 26.50 -32.35 -55.50
C LEU A 247 25.79 -33.69 -55.23
N GLN A 248 24.86 -33.66 -54.26
CA GLN A 248 23.52 -34.23 -54.48
C GLN A 248 22.44 -33.53 -53.65
N ALA A 249 21.33 -33.26 -54.34
CA ALA A 249 20.17 -32.51 -53.87
C ALA A 249 19.07 -33.42 -53.31
N ASN A 250 18.13 -32.74 -52.64
CA ASN A 250 16.68 -32.98 -52.59
C ASN A 250 16.08 -33.63 -51.33
N GLY A 251 15.17 -32.88 -50.67
CA GLY A 251 14.20 -33.45 -49.72
C GLY A 251 13.65 -32.46 -48.68
N ARG A 252 12.61 -31.71 -49.05
CA ARG A 252 11.85 -30.76 -48.20
C ARG A 252 11.29 -31.40 -46.90
N ARG A 253 11.28 -30.65 -45.78
CA ARG A 253 10.15 -30.57 -44.80
C ARG A 253 10.37 -29.47 -43.73
N PHE A 254 9.37 -28.59 -43.65
CA PHE A 254 8.92 -27.64 -42.60
C PHE A 254 9.89 -27.07 -41.55
N SER A 255 9.91 -25.74 -41.52
CA SER A 255 10.57 -24.84 -40.58
C SER A 255 10.18 -25.07 -39.11
N ALA A 256 11.13 -25.59 -38.34
CA ALA A 256 11.13 -25.51 -36.88
C ALA A 256 11.65 -24.12 -36.44
N VAL A 257 10.95 -23.52 -35.48
CA VAL A 257 11.37 -22.31 -34.78
C VAL A 257 12.61 -22.65 -33.92
N PRO A 258 13.69 -21.85 -33.95
CA PRO A 258 14.86 -22.14 -33.13
C PRO A 258 14.55 -21.85 -31.65
N ALA A 259 14.73 -22.86 -30.81
CA ALA A 259 14.79 -22.71 -29.37
C ALA A 259 16.02 -21.87 -29.00
N SER A 260 15.84 -20.87 -28.13
CA SER A 260 16.92 -20.05 -27.58
C SER A 260 17.96 -20.93 -26.86
N PRO A 261 19.26 -20.57 -26.92
CA PRO A 261 20.32 -21.40 -26.39
C PRO A 261 20.26 -21.45 -24.86
N VAL A 262 20.07 -22.65 -24.33
CA VAL A 262 20.45 -23.00 -22.97
C VAL A 262 21.98 -22.92 -22.92
N PRO A 263 22.61 -22.22 -21.96
CA PRO A 263 24.05 -22.29 -21.81
C PRO A 263 24.42 -23.73 -21.43
N SER A 264 25.22 -24.35 -22.29
CA SER A 264 25.83 -25.65 -22.07
C SER A 264 26.86 -25.54 -20.93
N ASP A 265 26.42 -25.77 -19.70
CA ASP A 265 27.32 -26.04 -18.59
C ASP A 265 27.92 -27.44 -18.79
N THR A 266 29.19 -27.46 -19.18
CA THR A 266 30.04 -28.64 -19.10
C THR A 266 30.38 -28.88 -17.62
N ALA A 267 29.48 -29.54 -16.89
CA ALA A 267 29.74 -30.02 -15.54
C ALA A 267 29.30 -31.49 -15.43
N GLY A 268 30.23 -32.35 -14.99
CA GLY A 268 30.02 -33.78 -14.85
C GLY A 268 28.90 -34.14 -13.84
N PRO A 269 28.42 -35.40 -13.86
CA PRO A 269 27.31 -35.81 -13.01
C PRO A 269 27.79 -35.95 -11.56
N GLY A 270 27.16 -35.25 -10.61
CA GLY A 270 27.13 -35.74 -9.23
C GLY A 270 27.34 -34.77 -8.06
N THR A 271 27.54 -33.46 -8.25
CA THR A 271 27.55 -32.52 -7.11
C THR A 271 26.27 -31.67 -7.08
N PRO A 272 25.40 -31.81 -6.06
CA PRO A 272 24.26 -30.91 -5.90
C PRO A 272 24.79 -29.50 -5.64
N GLN A 273 24.48 -28.57 -6.55
CA GLN A 273 24.79 -27.15 -6.38
C GLN A 273 24.25 -26.66 -5.02
N PRO A 274 25.03 -25.88 -4.26
CA PRO A 274 24.56 -25.35 -2.99
C PRO A 274 23.32 -24.47 -3.22
N ILE A 275 22.28 -24.68 -2.42
CA ILE A 275 21.06 -23.86 -2.49
C ILE A 275 21.43 -22.46 -2.01
N GLU A 276 21.13 -21.45 -2.83
CA GLU A 276 21.30 -20.04 -2.47
C GLU A 276 19.93 -19.38 -2.29
N ARG A 277 19.82 -18.59 -1.23
CA ARG A 277 18.59 -17.89 -0.84
C ARG A 277 18.48 -16.53 -1.54
N GLN A 278 17.34 -16.28 -2.18
CA GLN A 278 16.87 -14.94 -2.52
C GLN A 278 16.05 -14.36 -1.36
N THR A 279 16.11 -13.06 -1.14
CA THR A 279 15.35 -12.38 -0.08
C THR A 279 14.68 -11.09 -0.58
N ALA A 280 13.43 -10.89 -0.22
CA ALA A 280 12.66 -9.68 -0.54
C ALA A 280 12.11 -9.01 0.72
N LEU A 281 12.39 -7.72 0.87
CA LEU A 281 11.86 -6.89 1.95
C LEU A 281 10.76 -5.97 1.42
N PHE A 282 9.59 -5.99 2.02
CA PHE A 282 8.49 -5.08 1.74
C PHE A 282 8.17 -4.25 2.98
N SER A 283 8.13 -2.94 2.82
CA SER A 283 7.92 -2.02 3.94
C SER A 283 7.15 -0.78 3.48
N ASN A 284 6.31 -0.20 4.34
CA ASN A 284 5.61 1.04 4.00
C ASN A 284 6.58 2.24 4.01
N THR A 285 7.50 2.22 4.95
CA THR A 285 8.60 3.18 5.11
C THR A 285 9.95 2.45 5.13
N VAL A 286 11.03 3.14 4.73
CA VAL A 286 12.39 2.57 4.75
C VAL A 286 13.30 3.47 5.59
N PRO A 287 13.11 3.50 6.92
CA PRO A 287 14.05 4.17 7.83
C PRO A 287 15.40 3.44 7.87
N GLN A 288 16.40 4.07 8.49
CA GLN A 288 17.74 3.49 8.61
C GLN A 288 17.73 2.10 9.28
N ASP A 289 16.83 1.85 10.23
CA ASP A 289 16.73 0.55 10.90
C ASP A 289 16.30 -0.58 9.96
N VAL A 290 15.45 -0.30 8.95
CA VAL A 290 15.11 -1.28 7.91
C VAL A 290 16.34 -1.63 7.07
N LEU A 291 17.17 -0.62 6.76
CA LEU A 291 18.44 -0.83 6.05
C LEU A 291 19.45 -1.61 6.91
N ASN A 292 19.53 -1.30 8.20
CA ASN A 292 20.39 -2.01 9.16
C ASN A 292 19.97 -3.49 9.27
N LEU A 293 18.67 -3.76 9.35
CA LEU A 293 18.14 -5.13 9.35
C LEU A 293 18.47 -5.86 8.04
N ALA A 294 18.35 -5.19 6.89
CA ALA A 294 18.75 -5.75 5.60
C ALA A 294 20.24 -6.14 5.58
N THR A 295 21.11 -5.29 6.10
CA THR A 295 22.54 -5.60 6.24
C THR A 295 22.77 -6.77 7.21
N ALA A 296 22.04 -6.81 8.33
CA ALA A 296 22.16 -7.87 9.34
C ALA A 296 21.76 -9.26 8.82
N ILE A 297 20.78 -9.34 7.93
CA ILE A 297 20.40 -10.61 7.25
C ILE A 297 21.23 -10.90 5.99
N ASN A 298 22.30 -10.13 5.77
CA ASN A 298 23.23 -10.24 4.65
C ASN A 298 22.58 -10.10 3.26
N LEU A 299 21.64 -9.14 3.11
CA LEU A 299 21.09 -8.77 1.80
C LEU A 299 22.21 -8.18 0.93
N ARG A 300 22.51 -8.79 -0.23
CA ARG A 300 23.62 -8.37 -1.10
C ARG A 300 23.09 -7.56 -2.28
N GLU A 301 23.54 -6.31 -2.41
CA GLU A 301 23.20 -5.39 -3.51
C GLU A 301 21.70 -5.37 -3.88
N PRO A 302 20.80 -5.18 -2.90
CA PRO A 302 19.37 -5.30 -3.17
C PRO A 302 18.90 -4.19 -4.11
N VAL A 303 18.06 -4.56 -5.08
CA VAL A 303 17.39 -3.60 -5.95
C VAL A 303 16.39 -2.81 -5.10
N ARG A 304 16.57 -1.49 -5.05
CA ARG A 304 15.65 -0.60 -4.35
C ARG A 304 14.46 -0.28 -5.23
N VAL A 305 13.32 -0.86 -4.90
CA VAL A 305 12.06 -0.63 -5.59
C VAL A 305 11.28 0.42 -4.81
N LEU A 306 11.41 1.68 -5.23
CA LEU A 306 10.61 2.76 -4.66
C LEU A 306 9.33 2.89 -5.49
N VAL A 307 8.18 2.58 -4.90
CA VAL A 307 6.90 3.02 -5.46
C VAL A 307 6.58 4.33 -4.79
N ARG A 308 6.88 5.43 -5.50
CA ARG A 308 6.35 6.74 -5.11
C ARG A 308 4.83 6.58 -5.08
N ARG A 309 4.21 6.93 -3.95
CA ARG A 309 2.77 7.19 -3.89
C ARG A 309 2.51 8.23 -4.97
N ASP A 310 1.95 7.82 -6.10
CA ASP A 310 1.82 8.75 -7.22
C ASP A 310 0.89 9.89 -6.81
N GLY A 311 1.47 11.08 -6.67
CA GLY A 311 0.78 12.26 -7.12
C GLY A 311 0.75 12.20 -8.66
N GLY A 312 -0.43 12.00 -9.23
CA GLY A 312 -0.74 12.26 -10.63
C GLY A 312 -0.22 11.25 -11.67
N ASN A 313 -1.13 10.43 -12.23
CA ASN A 313 -1.24 10.32 -13.70
C ASN A 313 -2.62 9.79 -14.11
N ASN A 314 -3.13 10.37 -15.19
CA ASN A 314 -4.55 10.53 -15.51
C ASN A 314 -5.23 9.24 -16.04
N ASN A 315 -6.41 8.94 -15.50
CA ASN A 315 -7.45 8.20 -16.21
C ASN A 315 -8.50 9.25 -16.64
N PRO A 316 -8.73 9.51 -17.95
CA PRO A 316 -9.43 10.70 -18.42
C PRO A 316 -10.91 10.78 -18.00
N GLU A 317 -11.52 9.66 -17.61
CA GLU A 317 -12.96 9.62 -17.25
C GLU A 317 -13.22 9.71 -15.73
N GLN A 318 -12.20 9.50 -14.90
CA GLN A 318 -12.30 9.56 -13.42
C GLN A 318 -11.50 10.72 -12.80
N ALA A 319 -10.69 11.43 -13.60
CA ALA A 319 -9.87 12.57 -13.17
C ALA A 319 -10.62 13.92 -13.18
N GLN A 320 -11.91 13.96 -13.51
CA GLN A 320 -12.68 15.21 -13.51
C GLN A 320 -13.07 15.67 -12.10
N THR A 321 -13.18 14.78 -11.11
CA THR A 321 -13.67 15.14 -9.77
C THR A 321 -12.60 15.75 -8.86
N SER A 322 -11.32 15.66 -9.21
CA SER A 322 -10.20 16.12 -8.35
C SER A 322 -9.43 17.32 -8.91
N ARG A 323 -9.67 17.72 -10.18
CA ARG A 323 -9.10 18.98 -10.69
C ARG A 323 -9.78 20.15 -9.99
N GLY A 324 -8.99 21.08 -9.46
CA GLY A 324 -9.50 22.28 -8.78
C GLY A 324 -10.03 22.07 -7.37
N LEU A 325 -9.73 20.95 -6.69
CA LEU A 325 -10.03 20.76 -5.27
C LEU A 325 -8.75 20.67 -4.43
N ARG A 326 -8.72 21.37 -3.29
CA ARG A 326 -7.74 21.16 -2.23
C ARG A 326 -8.43 20.38 -1.11
N GLN A 327 -7.95 19.18 -0.82
CA GLN A 327 -8.62 18.26 0.10
C GLN A 327 -7.70 18.00 1.28
N TYR A 328 -8.21 18.10 2.50
CA TYR A 328 -7.46 17.95 3.74
C TYR A 328 -8.20 17.01 4.70
N TYR A 329 -7.51 16.56 5.73
CA TYR A 329 -8.14 15.97 6.90
C TYR A 329 -7.73 16.71 8.18
N LEU A 330 -8.66 16.79 9.12
CA LEU A 330 -8.43 17.26 10.47
C LEU A 330 -8.49 16.04 11.40
N TYR A 331 -7.36 15.66 11.97
CA TYR A 331 -7.30 14.56 12.92
C TYR A 331 -7.66 15.04 14.32
N LEU A 332 -8.67 14.40 14.92
CA LEU A 332 -9.17 14.71 16.24
C LEU A 332 -8.78 13.57 17.19
N ALA A 333 -7.67 13.77 17.89
CA ALA A 333 -7.17 12.85 18.90
C ALA A 333 -7.81 13.18 20.26
N PHE A 334 -8.86 12.44 20.63
CA PHE A 334 -9.47 12.57 21.94
C PHE A 334 -8.76 11.64 22.93
N THR A 335 -7.69 12.11 23.56
CA THR A 335 -7.02 11.35 24.62
C THR A 335 -7.82 11.50 25.91
N ALA A 336 -8.32 10.40 26.44
CA ALA A 336 -8.87 10.32 27.79
C ALA A 336 -7.74 10.58 28.81
N THR A 337 -7.41 11.84 29.04
CA THR A 337 -6.55 12.25 30.15
C THR A 337 -7.29 13.31 30.93
N GLY A 338 -8.00 12.88 31.97
CA GLY A 338 -8.32 13.74 33.08
C GLY A 338 -7.00 14.25 33.67
N ARG A 339 -6.65 15.50 33.37
CA ARG A 339 -5.76 16.28 34.23
C ARG A 339 -6.53 16.56 35.51
N SER A 340 -6.27 15.79 36.56
CA SER A 340 -6.37 16.34 37.91
C SER A 340 -5.05 17.05 38.19
N ASP A 341 -5.11 18.38 38.29
CA ASP A 341 -4.03 19.21 38.82
C ASP A 341 -3.67 18.74 40.24
N PRO A 342 -2.37 18.60 40.61
CA PRO A 342 -1.97 18.21 41.96
C PRO A 342 -1.96 19.40 42.94
N ALA A 343 -2.81 20.41 42.75
CA ALA A 343 -2.74 21.67 43.49
C ALA A 343 -4.09 22.21 43.95
N ALA A 344 -4.98 21.35 44.47
CA ALA A 344 -6.05 21.77 45.37
C ALA A 344 -6.70 20.55 46.02
N LEU A 345 -6.42 20.31 47.31
CA LEU A 345 -7.37 19.93 48.37
C LEU A 345 -6.59 19.37 49.56
N GLY A 346 -6.40 20.23 50.55
CA GLY A 346 -6.13 19.80 51.91
C GLY A 346 -7.36 19.15 52.54
N ALA A 347 -7.08 18.27 53.50
CA ALA A 347 -7.93 17.80 54.58
C ALA A 347 -9.30 17.17 54.22
N ALA A 348 -9.37 15.83 54.25
CA ALA A 348 -10.34 15.07 55.06
C ALA A 348 -10.14 13.54 54.95
N ASN A 349 -9.88 12.92 56.11
CA ASN A 349 -10.09 11.55 56.60
C ASN A 349 -9.90 10.26 55.75
N PRO A 350 -9.33 9.20 56.36
CA PRO A 350 -9.24 7.86 55.79
C PRO A 350 -10.42 6.97 56.26
N GLY A 351 -10.97 6.15 55.36
CA GLY A 351 -11.82 5.01 55.74
C GLY A 351 -12.97 4.76 54.78
N GLY A 352 -12.93 3.61 54.09
CA GLY A 352 -14.10 3.10 53.36
C GLY A 352 -13.75 2.23 52.16
N LEU A 353 -13.40 0.97 52.43
CA LEU A 353 -13.55 -0.12 51.45
C LEU A 353 -15.03 -0.22 51.06
N GLY A 354 -15.33 -0.18 49.76
CA GLY A 354 -16.69 -0.21 49.26
C GLY A 354 -16.80 -0.73 47.82
N ILE A 355 -16.89 -2.06 47.71
CA ILE A 355 -17.79 -2.83 46.84
C ILE A 355 -17.70 -2.61 45.31
N ILE A 356 -17.33 -3.71 44.66
CA ILE A 356 -17.51 -4.06 43.24
C ILE A 356 -18.97 -3.77 42.82
N GLY A 357 -19.15 -2.82 41.91
CA GLY A 357 -20.46 -2.47 41.36
C GLY A 357 -20.37 -1.92 39.93
N SER A 358 -20.82 -2.74 38.98
CA SER A 358 -21.48 -2.30 37.73
C SER A 358 -20.64 -1.51 36.72
N GLY A 359 -19.82 -2.21 35.94
CA GLY A 359 -19.35 -1.72 34.65
C GLY A 359 -20.53 -1.48 33.69
N ARG A 360 -20.95 -0.23 33.53
CA ARG A 360 -21.80 0.24 32.42
C ARG A 360 -21.82 1.77 32.17
N GLY A 361 -21.03 2.57 32.90
CA GLY A 361 -21.10 4.04 32.82
C GLY A 361 -19.95 4.78 32.11
N VAL A 362 -18.77 4.17 31.98
CA VAL A 362 -17.54 4.92 31.61
C VAL A 362 -17.47 5.21 30.10
N THR A 363 -18.00 4.32 29.24
CA THR A 363 -17.93 4.46 27.78
C THR A 363 -18.84 5.57 27.22
N ASN A 364 -19.88 5.98 27.94
CA ASN A 364 -20.85 6.96 27.45
C ASN A 364 -20.42 8.42 27.71
N ALA A 365 -19.71 8.67 28.82
CA ALA A 365 -19.20 10.01 29.15
C ALA A 365 -18.08 10.43 28.18
N GLU A 366 -17.14 9.53 27.91
CA GLU A 366 -16.04 9.76 26.97
C GLU A 366 -16.54 10.00 25.54
N ALA A 367 -17.52 9.20 25.09
CA ALA A 367 -18.14 9.38 23.77
C ALA A 367 -18.94 10.69 23.67
N THR A 368 -19.51 11.17 24.77
CA THR A 368 -20.21 12.45 24.82
C THR A 368 -19.23 13.61 24.77
N GLN A 369 -18.13 13.53 25.55
CA GLN A 369 -17.07 14.53 25.55
C GLN A 369 -16.37 14.64 24.19
N ALA A 370 -16.05 13.50 23.55
CA ALA A 370 -15.48 13.48 22.21
C ALA A 370 -16.41 14.14 21.17
N ARG A 371 -17.72 13.95 21.32
CA ARG A 371 -18.72 14.59 20.46
C ARG A 371 -18.76 16.11 20.65
N GLU A 372 -18.69 16.58 21.90
CA GLU A 372 -18.61 18.01 22.21
C GLU A 372 -17.35 18.65 21.63
N TRP A 373 -16.19 18.03 21.81
CA TRP A 373 -14.94 18.51 21.23
C TRP A 373 -14.94 18.52 19.70
N LYS A 374 -15.58 17.54 19.05
CA LYS A 374 -15.78 17.53 17.60
C LYS A 374 -16.65 18.71 17.13
N LEU A 375 -17.71 19.04 17.89
CA LEU A 375 -18.57 20.20 17.63
C LEU A 375 -17.84 21.53 17.84
N ASP A 376 -17.01 21.62 18.88
CA ASP A 376 -16.17 22.80 19.13
C ASP A 376 -15.15 23.01 18.02
N ALA A 377 -14.46 21.96 17.58
CA ALA A 377 -13.51 22.03 16.46
C ALA A 377 -14.17 22.53 15.17
N LEU A 378 -15.42 22.14 14.89
CA LEU A 378 -16.19 22.67 13.75
C LEU A 378 -16.51 24.16 13.92
N ALA A 379 -16.92 24.58 15.12
CA ALA A 379 -17.23 25.98 15.40
C ALA A 379 -16.00 26.89 15.34
N ASP A 380 -14.84 26.39 15.76
CA ASP A 380 -13.57 27.12 15.71
C ASP A 380 -13.05 27.22 14.28
N LEU A 381 -13.20 26.15 13.48
CA LEU A 381 -12.91 26.16 12.05
C LEU A 381 -13.63 27.30 11.30
N PHE A 382 -14.90 27.57 11.63
CA PHE A 382 -15.68 28.66 11.01
C PHE A 382 -15.34 30.06 11.55
N GLN A 383 -14.68 30.17 12.71
CA GLN A 383 -14.21 31.46 13.23
C GLN A 383 -12.93 31.93 12.54
N ASP A 384 -12.06 30.98 12.18
CA ASP A 384 -10.76 31.26 11.58
C ASP A 384 -10.79 31.42 10.05
N ILE A 385 -11.94 31.12 9.44
CA ILE A 385 -12.13 31.07 7.99
C ILE A 385 -13.09 32.17 7.51
N GLU A 386 -12.63 33.01 6.58
CA GLU A 386 -13.45 34.04 5.93
C GLU A 386 -14.10 33.51 4.64
N ILE A 387 -15.31 32.93 4.75
CA ILE A 387 -16.08 32.45 3.59
C ILE A 387 -17.54 32.87 3.67
N ASN A 388 -18.20 32.94 2.51
CA ASN A 388 -19.61 33.30 2.45
C ASN A 388 -20.55 32.09 2.58
N GLN A 389 -20.12 30.91 2.13
CA GLN A 389 -20.94 29.70 2.05
C GLN A 389 -20.13 28.44 2.35
N ALA A 390 -20.73 27.48 3.05
CA ALA A 390 -20.16 26.16 3.28
C ALA A 390 -21.23 25.06 3.28
N ILE A 391 -20.82 23.83 3.01
CA ILE A 391 -21.65 22.63 3.20
C ILE A 391 -21.00 21.74 4.27
N VAL A 392 -21.80 21.23 5.20
CA VAL A 392 -21.36 20.28 6.23
C VAL A 392 -22.15 18.97 6.07
N HIS A 393 -21.46 17.88 5.80
CA HIS A 393 -22.07 16.54 5.71
C HIS A 393 -21.96 15.81 7.06
N VAL A 394 -23.08 15.31 7.57
CA VAL A 394 -23.18 14.59 8.84
C VAL A 394 -23.71 13.17 8.66
N GLY A 395 -23.50 12.31 9.66
CA GLY A 395 -23.79 10.88 9.60
C GLY A 395 -25.08 10.43 10.29
N SER A 396 -25.79 11.32 11.01
CA SER A 396 -27.06 11.00 11.68
C SER A 396 -27.97 12.22 11.87
N MET A 397 -29.27 12.03 12.11
CA MET A 397 -30.19 13.13 12.44
C MET A 397 -29.82 13.84 13.74
N ALA A 398 -29.39 13.09 14.77
CA ALA A 398 -28.97 13.69 16.04
C ALA A 398 -27.73 14.60 15.89
N THR A 399 -26.77 14.21 15.03
CA THR A 399 -25.60 15.06 14.73
C THR A 399 -25.98 16.28 13.89
N LEU A 400 -26.93 16.15 12.96
CA LEU A 400 -27.48 17.27 12.20
C LEU A 400 -28.04 18.35 13.13
N GLU A 401 -28.92 17.98 14.05
CA GLU A 401 -29.53 18.91 15.01
C GLU A 401 -28.49 19.57 15.91
N ALA A 402 -27.52 18.79 16.41
CA ALA A 402 -26.45 19.29 17.27
C ALA A 402 -25.54 20.30 16.53
N VAL A 403 -25.16 20.01 15.29
CA VAL A 403 -24.34 20.92 14.46
C VAL A 403 -25.11 22.21 14.15
N VAL A 404 -26.39 22.10 13.76
CA VAL A 404 -27.24 23.26 13.48
C VAL A 404 -27.36 24.15 14.72
N TYR A 405 -27.66 23.57 15.88
CA TYR A 405 -27.75 24.32 17.14
C TYR A 405 -26.43 25.01 17.49
N LYS A 406 -25.30 24.27 17.44
CA LYS A 406 -23.98 24.81 17.80
C LYS A 406 -23.56 25.97 16.89
N LEU A 407 -23.70 25.82 15.58
CA LEU A 407 -23.33 26.87 14.63
C LEU A 407 -24.25 28.09 14.73
N ALA A 408 -25.55 27.89 14.97
CA ALA A 408 -26.49 29.00 15.20
C ALA A 408 -26.14 29.81 16.47
N THR A 409 -25.69 29.15 17.56
CA THR A 409 -25.24 29.87 18.77
C THR A 409 -23.98 30.72 18.54
N ARG A 410 -23.19 30.42 17.51
CA ARG A 410 -22.02 31.19 17.09
C ARG A 410 -22.36 32.29 16.08
N GLY A 411 -23.64 32.50 15.78
CA GLY A 411 -24.11 33.57 14.89
C GLY A 411 -24.04 33.24 13.40
N LEU A 412 -23.84 31.96 13.03
CA LEU A 412 -23.82 31.50 11.65
C LEU A 412 -25.25 31.21 11.14
N GLU A 413 -25.54 31.49 9.87
CA GLU A 413 -26.84 31.17 9.28
C GLU A 413 -26.86 29.71 8.80
N THR A 414 -27.44 28.82 9.60
CA THR A 414 -27.54 27.39 9.27
C THR A 414 -28.84 27.02 8.57
N ILE A 415 -28.75 26.18 7.54
CA ILE A 415 -29.89 25.59 6.83
C ILE A 415 -29.69 24.07 6.83
N SER A 416 -30.69 23.31 7.25
CA SER A 416 -30.63 21.84 7.28
C SER A 416 -31.36 21.21 6.10
N VAL A 417 -30.81 20.14 5.54
CA VAL A 417 -31.47 19.29 4.53
C VAL A 417 -31.25 17.82 4.88
N HIS A 418 -32.33 17.04 4.93
CA HIS A 418 -32.29 15.60 5.21
C HIS A 418 -33.28 14.81 4.35
N ALA A 419 -33.10 13.49 4.26
CA ALA A 419 -33.84 12.61 3.34
C ALA A 419 -35.36 12.59 3.59
N GLU A 420 -35.80 12.75 4.84
CA GLU A 420 -37.22 12.76 5.22
C GLU A 420 -37.96 14.07 4.89
N MET A 421 -37.26 15.11 4.43
CA MET A 421 -37.92 16.35 4.02
C MET A 421 -38.75 16.14 2.77
N ASN A 422 -39.96 16.70 2.75
CA ASN A 422 -40.76 16.70 1.54
C ASN A 422 -40.02 17.47 0.40
N PRO A 423 -40.22 17.10 -0.88
CA PRO A 423 -39.47 17.70 -1.98
C PRO A 423 -39.61 19.23 -2.09
N GLY A 424 -40.78 19.78 -1.73
CA GLY A 424 -41.03 21.23 -1.78
C GLY A 424 -40.25 22.01 -0.72
N THR A 425 -40.23 21.51 0.52
CA THR A 425 -39.47 22.06 1.64
C THR A 425 -37.97 21.92 1.38
N LYS A 426 -37.51 20.79 0.83
CA LYS A 426 -36.12 20.61 0.40
C LYS A 426 -35.72 21.67 -0.64
N LEU A 427 -36.56 21.87 -1.67
CA LEU A 427 -36.31 22.89 -2.69
C LEU A 427 -36.31 24.31 -2.10
N ALA A 428 -37.21 24.62 -1.17
CA ALA A 428 -37.25 25.89 -0.46
C ALA A 428 -35.97 26.14 0.36
N ALA A 429 -35.47 25.12 1.07
CA ALA A 429 -34.22 25.20 1.82
C ALA A 429 -33.01 25.47 0.91
N LEU A 430 -32.93 24.77 -0.23
CA LEU A 430 -31.87 24.98 -1.23
C LEU A 430 -31.96 26.37 -1.86
N ASN A 431 -33.16 26.86 -2.16
CA ASN A 431 -33.37 28.22 -2.66
C ASN A 431 -32.98 29.29 -1.63
N LYS A 432 -33.24 29.06 -0.33
CA LYS A 432 -32.79 29.93 0.76
C LYS A 432 -31.26 29.98 0.85
N PHE A 433 -30.59 28.85 0.64
CA PHE A 433 -29.12 28.78 0.61
C PHE A 433 -28.53 29.53 -0.59
N LYS A 434 -29.15 29.41 -1.78
CA LYS A 434 -28.75 30.14 -2.99
C LYS A 434 -28.97 31.64 -2.91
N ALA A 435 -30.04 32.07 -2.24
CA ALA A 435 -30.37 33.48 -2.16
C ALA A 435 -29.18 34.26 -1.56
N PRO A 436 -28.82 35.44 -2.09
CA PRO A 436 -27.84 36.29 -1.41
C PRO A 436 -28.30 36.55 0.02
N GLY A 437 -27.37 36.63 0.97
CA GLY A 437 -27.68 36.97 2.36
C GLY A 437 -28.51 38.26 2.43
N PRO A 438 -29.36 38.44 3.46
CA PRO A 438 -30.03 39.72 3.64
C PRO A 438 -28.95 40.81 3.75
N SER A 439 -28.81 41.63 2.70
CA SER A 439 -28.07 42.89 2.73
C SER A 439 -28.79 43.84 3.68
N VAL A 440 -28.67 43.61 4.98
CA VAL A 440 -29.07 44.56 6.00
C VAL A 440 -27.80 45.23 6.45
N VAL A 441 -27.64 46.43 5.92
CA VAL A 441 -26.75 47.60 6.15
C VAL A 441 -26.09 47.77 7.54
N ALA A 442 -26.14 46.81 8.48
CA ALA A 442 -25.67 47.00 9.86
C ALA A 442 -24.90 45.82 10.49
N ARG A 443 -24.77 44.65 9.85
CA ARG A 443 -23.96 43.52 10.38
C ARG A 443 -23.16 42.91 9.23
N GLY A 444 -21.86 42.66 9.46
CA GLY A 444 -20.90 42.19 8.46
C GLY A 444 -21.28 40.88 7.76
N PRO A 445 -20.40 40.34 6.89
CA PRO A 445 -20.71 39.13 6.12
C PRO A 445 -21.04 37.95 7.05
N VAL A 446 -22.27 37.43 6.96
CA VAL A 446 -22.71 36.25 7.71
C VAL A 446 -22.49 35.01 6.85
N ILE A 447 -21.75 34.05 7.39
CA ILE A 447 -21.49 32.76 6.72
C ILE A 447 -22.79 31.94 6.68
N LYS A 448 -23.16 31.47 5.49
CA LYS A 448 -24.27 30.51 5.33
C LYS A 448 -23.75 29.08 5.31
N VAL A 449 -24.30 28.23 6.17
CA VAL A 449 -23.88 26.83 6.28
C VAL A 449 -25.05 25.90 5.98
N LEU A 450 -24.91 25.06 4.95
CA LEU A 450 -25.87 24.01 4.61
C LEU A 450 -25.45 22.70 5.28
N VAL A 451 -26.22 22.23 6.27
CA VAL A 451 -25.98 20.96 6.96
C VAL A 451 -26.81 19.86 6.29
N VAL A 452 -26.16 18.81 5.81
CA VAL A 452 -26.75 17.77 4.97
C VAL A 452 -26.61 16.40 5.61
N TYR A 453 -27.72 15.66 5.70
CA TYR A 453 -27.76 14.26 6.11
C TYR A 453 -28.45 13.39 5.06
N ASP A 454 -27.74 12.37 4.57
CA ASP A 454 -28.27 11.32 3.68
C ASP A 454 -28.97 11.85 2.40
N VAL A 455 -28.50 12.99 1.88
CA VAL A 455 -29.05 13.63 0.68
C VAL A 455 -27.94 14.04 -0.26
N GLN A 456 -28.05 13.64 -1.53
CA GLN A 456 -27.16 14.13 -2.57
C GLN A 456 -27.55 15.54 -3.00
N VAL A 457 -26.57 16.44 -2.98
CA VAL A 457 -26.68 17.83 -3.46
C VAL A 457 -26.09 17.89 -4.86
N LYS A 458 -26.91 18.21 -5.87
CA LYS A 458 -26.48 18.23 -7.28
C LYS A 458 -26.05 19.64 -7.72
N SER A 459 -25.14 19.74 -8.68
CA SER A 459 -24.61 21.02 -9.20
C SER A 459 -25.63 22.02 -9.81
N PRO A 460 -26.84 21.65 -10.30
CA PRO A 460 -27.86 22.67 -10.61
C PRO A 460 -28.61 23.17 -9.37
N GLU A 461 -28.60 22.41 -8.27
CA GLU A 461 -29.31 22.71 -7.02
C GLU A 461 -28.51 23.60 -6.08
N VAL A 462 -27.19 23.73 -6.25
CA VAL A 462 -26.32 24.59 -5.43
C VAL A 462 -25.20 25.15 -6.32
N THR A 463 -24.95 26.47 -6.23
CA THR A 463 -23.80 27.12 -6.90
C THR A 463 -22.49 26.69 -6.25
N HIS A 464 -21.36 26.83 -6.96
CA HIS A 464 -20.04 26.51 -6.41
C HIS A 464 -19.86 27.03 -4.97
N VAL A 465 -19.50 26.12 -4.05
CA VAL A 465 -19.28 26.41 -2.63
C VAL A 465 -17.77 26.38 -2.33
N PRO A 466 -17.20 27.39 -1.66
CA PRO A 466 -15.76 27.44 -1.42
C PRO A 466 -15.27 26.40 -0.41
N LEU A 467 -16.11 25.97 0.54
CA LEU A 467 -15.76 24.98 1.56
C LEU A 467 -16.82 23.88 1.70
N VAL A 468 -16.36 22.63 1.66
CA VAL A 468 -17.14 21.44 2.04
C VAL A 468 -16.45 20.78 3.24
N VAL A 469 -17.18 20.56 4.32
CA VAL A 469 -16.70 19.85 5.50
C VAL A 469 -17.44 18.53 5.62
N ASN A 470 -16.71 17.41 5.54
CA ASN A 470 -17.23 16.11 5.92
C ASN A 470 -17.03 15.97 7.43
N TYR A 471 -18.04 16.40 8.19
CA TYR A 471 -18.05 16.27 9.64
C TYR A 471 -18.04 14.79 10.03
N ASP A 472 -18.84 13.97 9.34
CA ASP A 472 -18.70 12.51 9.37
C ASP A 472 -18.32 12.00 7.98
N LEU A 473 -17.35 11.10 7.92
CA LEU A 473 -16.96 10.45 6.67
C LEU A 473 -18.13 9.64 6.08
N PRO A 474 -18.18 9.47 4.76
CA PRO A 474 -19.23 8.67 4.13
C PRO A 474 -19.16 7.20 4.56
N LYS A 475 -20.31 6.50 4.52
CA LYS A 475 -20.40 5.08 4.88
C LYS A 475 -19.79 4.17 3.81
N ALA A 476 -19.78 4.63 2.57
CA ALA A 476 -19.20 3.96 1.42
C ALA A 476 -18.29 4.93 0.65
N VAL A 477 -17.22 4.43 0.04
CA VAL A 477 -16.27 5.27 -0.68
C VAL A 477 -16.93 5.99 -1.86
N GLU A 478 -17.89 5.35 -2.52
CA GLU A 478 -18.60 5.85 -3.70
C GLU A 478 -19.42 7.13 -3.41
N GLU A 479 -19.86 7.33 -2.17
CA GLU A 479 -20.61 8.52 -1.77
C GLU A 479 -19.73 9.78 -1.72
N TYR A 480 -18.42 9.62 -1.55
CA TYR A 480 -17.50 10.74 -1.34
C TYR A 480 -17.48 11.71 -2.52
N SER A 481 -17.49 11.20 -3.77
CA SER A 481 -17.53 12.05 -4.97
C SER A 481 -18.75 12.97 -4.99
N HIS A 482 -19.92 12.46 -4.59
CA HIS A 482 -21.15 13.23 -4.54
C HIS A 482 -21.09 14.33 -3.48
N ARG A 483 -20.37 14.11 -2.37
CA ARG A 483 -20.21 15.11 -1.31
C ARG A 483 -19.30 16.27 -1.69
N VAL A 484 -18.22 15.99 -2.45
CA VAL A 484 -17.22 17.01 -2.84
C VAL A 484 -17.57 17.74 -4.13
N THR A 485 -18.47 17.21 -4.95
CA THR A 485 -18.88 17.80 -6.24
C THR A 485 -19.29 19.29 -6.13
N PRO A 486 -20.05 19.75 -5.11
CA PRO A 486 -20.40 21.16 -4.95
C PRO A 486 -19.20 22.11 -4.78
N ALA A 487 -18.04 21.59 -4.33
CA ALA A 487 -16.81 22.38 -4.21
C ALA A 487 -16.09 22.59 -5.56
N VAL A 488 -16.44 21.83 -6.60
CA VAL A 488 -15.79 21.96 -7.92
C VAL A 488 -16.38 23.16 -8.65
N ALA A 489 -15.57 24.19 -8.88
CA ALA A 489 -16.00 25.36 -9.64
C ALA A 489 -16.21 25.03 -11.13
N PRO A 490 -17.23 25.62 -11.80
CA PRO A 490 -17.34 25.57 -13.24
C PRO A 490 -16.05 26.08 -13.90
N ASN A 491 -15.52 25.32 -14.87
CA ASN A 491 -14.25 25.61 -15.56
C ASN A 491 -13.00 25.70 -14.65
N TYR A 492 -13.06 25.19 -13.41
CA TYR A 492 -11.94 25.22 -12.46
C TYR A 492 -11.40 26.63 -12.15
N ALA A 493 -12.26 27.66 -12.28
CA ALA A 493 -11.88 29.06 -12.13
C ALA A 493 -11.42 29.41 -10.69
N ARG A 494 -11.89 28.66 -9.69
CA ARG A 494 -11.49 28.77 -8.29
C ARG A 494 -11.32 27.40 -7.67
N ALA A 495 -10.31 27.26 -6.81
CA ALA A 495 -10.09 26.01 -6.09
C ALA A 495 -11.07 25.91 -4.91
N GLY A 496 -11.86 24.84 -4.85
CA GLY A 496 -12.69 24.54 -3.68
C GLY A 496 -11.89 23.79 -2.63
N VAL A 497 -12.25 23.96 -1.36
CA VAL A 497 -11.61 23.27 -0.22
C VAL A 497 -12.54 22.20 0.33
N VAL A 498 -11.98 21.03 0.61
CA VAL A 498 -12.67 19.94 1.31
C VAL A 498 -11.91 19.60 2.59
N ILE A 499 -12.58 19.56 3.73
CA ILE A 499 -11.99 19.16 5.02
C ILE A 499 -12.72 17.93 5.55
N ASN A 500 -11.97 16.87 5.83
CA ASN A 500 -12.48 15.61 6.37
C ASN A 500 -12.16 15.49 7.85
N PHE A 501 -13.16 15.40 8.72
CA PHE A 501 -12.91 15.15 10.14
C PHE A 501 -12.64 13.66 10.33
N VAL A 502 -11.49 13.36 10.96
CA VAL A 502 -11.04 11.99 11.20
C VAL A 502 -10.84 11.81 12.69
N THR A 503 -11.60 10.90 13.28
CA THR A 503 -11.43 10.57 14.69
C THR A 503 -10.55 9.32 14.85
N ALA A 504 -9.87 9.18 15.98
CA ALA A 504 -9.04 8.01 16.28
C ALA A 504 -9.87 6.71 16.46
N THR A 505 -11.16 6.86 16.75
CA THR A 505 -12.08 5.78 17.11
C THR A 505 -13.23 5.73 16.12
N GLY A 506 -13.54 4.56 15.55
CA GLY A 506 -14.74 4.40 14.69
C GLY A 506 -14.49 4.16 13.20
N GLY A 507 -13.26 3.81 12.81
CA GLY A 507 -12.96 3.38 11.44
C GLY A 507 -12.72 4.53 10.44
N ASP A 508 -12.72 5.79 10.90
CA ASP A 508 -12.54 6.97 10.05
C ASP A 508 -11.18 6.97 9.34
N VAL A 509 -10.12 6.48 10.01
CA VAL A 509 -8.77 6.42 9.43
C VAL A 509 -8.73 5.43 8.26
N GLU A 510 -9.36 4.26 8.42
CA GLU A 510 -9.50 3.24 7.39
C GLU A 510 -10.38 3.74 6.24
N MET A 511 -11.49 4.42 6.55
CA MET A 511 -12.38 5.00 5.54
C MET A 511 -11.68 6.09 4.73
N LEU A 512 -10.96 7.02 5.37
CA LEU A 512 -10.18 8.05 4.67
C LEU A 512 -9.12 7.41 3.76
N ARG A 513 -8.40 6.39 4.25
CA ARG A 513 -7.44 5.64 3.42
C ARG A 513 -8.11 4.96 2.24
N SER A 514 -9.32 4.43 2.43
CA SER A 514 -10.11 3.80 1.37
C SER A 514 -10.53 4.83 0.32
N ILE A 515 -10.94 6.04 0.74
CA ILE A 515 -11.25 7.17 -0.14
C ILE A 515 -10.02 7.63 -0.92
N GLU A 516 -8.87 7.84 -0.24
CA GLU A 516 -7.59 8.20 -0.88
C GLU A 516 -7.20 7.17 -1.95
N CYS A 517 -7.37 5.88 -1.62
CA CYS A 517 -7.06 4.77 -2.52
C CYS A 517 -8.01 4.71 -3.72
N PHE A 518 -9.32 4.81 -3.48
CA PHE A 518 -10.36 4.68 -4.51
C PHE A 518 -10.32 5.83 -5.52
N TYR A 519 -10.26 7.08 -5.06
CA TYR A 519 -10.21 8.26 -5.93
C TYR A 519 -8.81 8.67 -6.35
N LYS A 520 -7.77 7.98 -5.86
CA LYS A 520 -6.36 8.30 -6.13
C LYS A 520 -6.03 9.76 -5.77
N ILE A 521 -6.57 10.22 -4.65
CA ILE A 521 -6.33 11.54 -4.09
C ILE A 521 -5.48 11.42 -2.83
N LYS A 522 -4.83 12.52 -2.43
CA LYS A 522 -4.13 12.61 -1.14
C LYS A 522 -4.73 13.76 -0.36
N CYS A 523 -5.15 13.47 0.86
CA CYS A 523 -5.61 14.46 1.80
C CYS A 523 -4.47 14.69 2.82
N PRO A 524 -3.66 15.76 2.70
CA PRO A 524 -2.76 16.15 3.78
C PRO A 524 -3.53 16.58 5.03
N GLU A 525 -2.85 16.58 6.17
CA GLU A 525 -3.39 17.18 7.38
C GLU A 525 -3.58 18.68 7.17
N VAL A 526 -4.63 19.25 7.77
CA VAL A 526 -4.90 20.69 7.76
C VAL A 526 -3.67 21.44 8.30
N PRO A 527 -3.07 22.37 7.53
CA PRO A 527 -1.98 23.23 8.01
C PRO A 527 -2.36 24.02 9.26
N MET A 528 -1.37 24.36 10.10
CA MET A 528 -1.60 25.15 11.33
C MET A 528 -2.18 26.56 11.08
N SER A 529 -2.09 27.06 9.84
CA SER A 529 -2.71 28.31 9.41
C SER A 529 -3.87 27.97 8.46
N LEU A 530 -5.09 28.06 8.98
CA LEU A 530 -6.33 27.81 8.22
C LEU A 530 -6.55 28.84 7.09
N ARG A 531 -5.94 30.02 7.21
CA ARG A 531 -6.02 31.12 6.22
C ARG A 531 -5.29 30.80 4.91
N ASP A 532 -4.32 29.89 4.93
CA ASP A 532 -3.53 29.54 3.74
C ASP A 532 -4.22 28.47 2.87
N ILE A 533 -5.37 27.97 3.32
CA ILE A 533 -6.06 26.82 2.72
C ILE A 533 -7.08 27.27 1.66
N LEU A 534 -7.74 28.41 1.88
CA LEU A 534 -8.74 29.04 1.01
C LEU A 534 -8.10 30.18 0.20
#